data_AF-A0A960S8V3-F1
#
_entry.id   AF-A0A960S8V3-F1
#
_cell.length_a   1.000
_cell.length_b   1.000
_cell.length_c   1.000
_cell.angle_alpha   90.00
_cell.angle_beta   90.00
_cell.angle_gamma   90.00
#
_symmetry.space_group_name_H-M   'P 1'
#
loop_
_entity.id
_entity.type
_entity.pdbx_description
1 polymer ?
#
loop_
_entity_poly.entity_id
_entity_poly.type
_entity_poly.pdbx_seq_one_letter_code
_entity_poly.pdbx_strand_id
1 'polypeptide(L)'
;MIKQKVKKNKKSIVGLAAGSLGIVYGDIGTSPLYALRECFVGVSGFPVSTENVLGILSLIVWSLILIISLKYLLLVLRADSQGEGGILVLAHLAIPDK
;
A
#
# COMPACT_ATOMS: atom_id res chain seq x y z
N MET A 1 -38.00 -2.90 -24.79
CA MET A 1 -36.57 -2.71 -24.47
C MET A 1 -36.45 -1.48 -23.58
N ILE A 2 -36.36 -1.64 -22.25
CA ILE A 2 -36.46 -0.54 -21.27
C ILE A 2 -35.07 0.04 -21.00
N LYS A 3 -34.83 1.30 -21.42
CA LYS A 3 -33.64 2.07 -21.04
C LYS A 3 -33.82 2.61 -19.62
N GLN A 4 -33.28 1.91 -18.63
CA GLN A 4 -33.14 2.40 -17.26
C GLN A 4 -32.18 3.60 -17.22
N LYS A 5 -32.70 4.78 -16.90
CA LYS A 5 -31.93 6.02 -16.77
C LYS A 5 -31.33 6.05 -15.36
N VAL A 6 -30.06 5.67 -15.22
CA VAL A 6 -29.34 5.70 -13.93
C VAL A 6 -29.28 7.15 -13.43
N LYS A 7 -30.07 7.46 -12.39
CA LYS A 7 -30.09 8.77 -11.73
C LYS A 7 -28.82 8.88 -10.89
N LYS A 8 -27.80 9.58 -11.40
CA LYS A 8 -26.47 9.72 -10.79
C LYS A 8 -26.55 10.61 -9.53
N ASN A 9 -26.89 10.01 -8.39
CA ASN A 9 -26.86 10.68 -7.09
C ASN A 9 -25.40 10.85 -6.65
N LYS A 10 -24.84 12.08 -6.75
CA LYS A 10 -23.45 12.36 -6.36
C LYS A 10 -23.10 11.90 -4.94
N LYS A 11 -24.06 11.98 -4.00
CA LYS A 11 -23.93 11.49 -2.62
C LYS A 11 -23.73 9.97 -2.54
N SER A 12 -24.32 9.20 -3.46
CA SER A 12 -24.20 7.74 -3.51
C SER A 12 -22.82 7.31 -4.03
N ILE A 13 -22.25 8.03 -4.99
CA ILE A 13 -20.91 7.71 -5.53
C ILE A 13 -19.82 7.90 -4.48
N VAL A 14 -19.88 8.97 -3.68
CA VAL A 14 -18.89 9.21 -2.61
C VAL A 14 -18.96 8.10 -1.55
N GLY A 15 -20.15 7.68 -1.15
CA GLY A 15 -20.33 6.57 -0.20
C GLY A 15 -19.79 5.24 -0.74
N LEU A 16 -20.06 4.94 -2.01
CA LEU A 16 -19.53 3.74 -2.67
C LEU A 16 -18.00 3.78 -2.82
N ALA A 17 -17.43 4.93 -3.17
CA ALA A 17 -15.98 5.11 -3.27
C ALA A 17 -15.30 4.93 -1.90
N ALA A 18 -15.83 5.55 -0.85
CA ALA A 18 -15.33 5.39 0.52
C ALA A 18 -15.40 3.92 0.98
N GLY A 19 -16.52 3.23 0.70
CA GLY A 19 -16.67 1.81 0.99
C GLY A 19 -15.64 0.94 0.25
N SER A 20 -15.43 1.18 -1.05
CA SER A 20 -14.42 0.44 -1.82
C SER A 20 -13.00 0.68 -1.33
N LEU A 21 -12.66 1.91 -0.93
CA LEU A 21 -11.35 2.23 -0.35
C LEU A 21 -11.18 1.51 0.99
N GLY A 22 -12.21 1.51 1.84
CA GLY A 22 -12.19 0.81 3.13
C GLY A 22 -11.92 -0.70 2.98
N ILE A 23 -12.52 -1.34 1.98
CA ILE A 23 -12.30 -2.78 1.72
C ILE A 23 -10.85 -3.02 1.27
N VAL A 24 -10.34 -2.22 0.32
CA VAL A 24 -8.98 -2.39 -0.23
C VAL A 24 -7.91 -2.12 0.83
N TYR A 25 -8.03 -1.04 1.60
CA TYR A 25 -7.10 -0.76 2.69
C TYR A 25 -7.23 -1.76 3.84
N GLY A 26 -8.42 -2.32 4.06
CA GLY A 26 -8.65 -3.41 4.99
C GLY A 26 -7.89 -4.67 4.60
N ASP A 27 -7.99 -5.09 3.33
CA ASP A 27 -7.32 -6.28 2.80
C ASP A 27 -5.78 -6.17 2.93
N ILE A 28 -5.20 -5.01 2.61
CA ILE A 28 -3.77 -4.72 2.76
C ILE A 28 -3.28 -4.91 4.21
N GLY A 29 -4.13 -4.60 5.19
CA GLY A 29 -3.80 -4.66 6.61
C GLY A 29 -3.96 -6.03 7.28
N THR A 30 -4.57 -7.01 6.60
CA THR A 30 -4.80 -8.33 7.19
C THR A 30 -3.49 -9.09 7.43
N SER A 31 -2.57 -9.07 6.47
CA SER A 31 -1.31 -9.82 6.55
C SER A 31 -0.42 -9.40 7.73
N PRO A 32 -0.18 -8.11 8.01
CA PRO A 32 0.54 -7.69 9.22
C PRO A 32 -0.16 -8.09 10.52
N LEU A 33 -1.50 -8.08 10.54
CA LEU A 33 -2.28 -8.43 11.73
C LEU A 33 -2.20 -9.93 12.03
N TYR A 34 -2.22 -10.77 11.00
CA TYR A 34 -1.95 -12.21 11.13
C TYR A 34 -0.51 -12.48 11.59
N ALA A 35 0.48 -11.78 11.01
CA ALA A 35 1.87 -11.92 11.41
C ALA A 35 2.07 -11.56 12.90
N LEU A 36 1.46 -10.46 13.35
CA LEU A 36 1.49 -10.04 14.74
C LEU A 36 0.86 -11.10 15.66
N ARG A 37 -0.31 -11.64 15.30
CA ARG A 37 -0.97 -12.72 16.04
C ARG A 37 -0.06 -13.95 16.15
N GLU A 38 0.59 -14.33 15.06
CA GLU A 38 1.46 -15.51 15.02
C GLU A 38 2.70 -15.34 15.91
N CYS A 39 3.25 -14.12 16.02
CA CYS A 39 4.38 -13.85 16.91
C CYS A 39 4.09 -14.13 18.41
N PHE A 40 2.82 -14.03 18.83
CA PHE A 40 2.42 -14.26 20.22
C PHE A 40 1.74 -15.63 20.45
N VAL A 41 1.13 -16.21 19.43
CA VAL A 41 0.35 -17.47 19.53
C VAL A 41 1.11 -18.67 18.95
N GLY A 42 2.20 -18.46 18.22
CA GLY A 42 2.99 -19.50 17.58
C GLY A 42 3.83 -20.36 18.53
N VAL A 43 4.52 -21.36 17.95
CA VAL A 43 5.27 -22.45 18.63
C VAL A 43 6.38 -21.94 19.58
N SER A 44 6.81 -20.70 19.42
CA SER A 44 7.77 -19.99 20.28
C SER A 44 7.23 -18.62 20.71
N GLY A 45 5.96 -18.59 21.14
CA GLY A 45 5.26 -17.37 21.54
C GLY A 45 6.03 -16.62 22.62
N PHE A 46 6.47 -15.41 22.29
CA PHE A 46 7.09 -14.54 23.27
C PHE A 46 6.08 -14.19 24.37
N PRO A 47 6.52 -14.04 25.63
CA PRO A 47 5.64 -13.52 26.67
C PRO A 47 5.08 -12.17 26.22
N VAL A 48 3.78 -11.96 26.46
CA VAL A 48 3.10 -10.70 26.15
C VAL A 48 3.58 -9.66 27.16
N SER A 49 4.75 -9.10 26.92
CA SER A 49 5.33 -7.97 27.63
C SER A 49 5.22 -6.71 26.77
N THR A 50 5.12 -5.55 27.40
CA THR A 50 5.08 -4.25 26.69
C THR A 50 6.28 -4.08 25.76
N GLU A 51 7.47 -4.52 26.20
CA GLU A 51 8.70 -4.40 25.41
C GLU A 51 8.64 -5.25 24.13
N ASN A 52 8.16 -6.49 24.23
CA ASN A 52 8.08 -7.39 23.09
C ASN A 52 6.99 -6.92 22.10
N VAL A 53 5.86 -6.42 22.60
CA VAL A 53 4.80 -5.84 21.76
C VAL A 53 5.30 -4.64 20.97
N LEU A 54 5.96 -3.69 21.64
CA LEU A 54 6.50 -2.51 20.96
C LEU A 54 7.64 -2.88 20.00
N GLY A 55 8.49 -3.84 20.37
CA GLY A 55 9.57 -4.34 19.51
C GLY A 55 9.05 -4.97 18.23
N ILE A 56 8.09 -5.89 18.32
CA ILE A 56 7.50 -6.57 17.16
C ILE A 56 6.72 -5.57 16.29
N LEU A 57 5.95 -4.66 16.90
CA LEU A 57 5.21 -3.64 16.16
C LEU A 57 6.16 -2.72 15.38
N SER A 58 7.27 -2.31 15.99
CA SER A 58 8.32 -1.51 15.32
C SER A 58 8.91 -2.25 14.12
N LEU A 59 9.25 -3.54 14.27
CA LEU A 59 9.78 -4.36 13.18
C LEU A 59 8.80 -4.49 12.02
N ILE A 60 7.51 -4.69 12.30
CA ILE A 60 6.47 -4.76 11.26
C ILE A 60 6.37 -3.42 10.53
N VAL A 61 6.35 -2.29 11.25
CA VAL A 61 6.28 -0.95 10.64
C VAL A 61 7.48 -0.69 9.74
N TRP A 62 8.71 -0.91 10.23
CA TRP A 62 9.93 -0.71 9.44
C TRP A 62 10.02 -1.65 8.24
N SER A 63 9.61 -2.91 8.42
CA SER A 63 9.58 -3.89 7.33
C SER A 63 8.61 -3.45 6.22
N LEU A 64 7.39 -3.04 6.56
CA LEU A 64 6.41 -2.55 5.59
C LEU A 64 6.91 -1.32 4.84
N ILE A 65 7.48 -0.34 5.55
CA ILE A 65 8.06 0.86 4.93
C ILE A 65 9.16 0.48 3.93
N LEU A 66 10.09 -0.40 4.33
CA LEU A 66 11.20 -0.80 3.46
C LEU A 66 10.75 -1.61 2.25
N ILE A 67 9.87 -2.59 2.44
CA ILE A 67 9.37 -3.45 1.35
C ILE A 67 8.59 -2.60 0.34
N ILE A 68 7.70 -1.73 0.81
CA ILE A 68 6.94 -0.83 -0.04
C ILE A 68 7.92 0.12 -0.75
N SER A 69 8.78 0.83 -0.02
CA SER A 69 9.72 1.77 -0.62
C SER A 69 10.59 1.11 -1.69
N LEU A 70 11.10 -0.10 -1.44
CA LEU A 70 11.90 -0.84 -2.42
C LEU A 70 11.06 -1.26 -3.63
N LYS A 71 9.85 -1.80 -3.43
CA LYS A 71 8.95 -2.17 -4.52
C LYS A 71 8.62 -0.97 -5.42
N TYR A 72 8.31 0.18 -4.83
CA TYR A 72 8.01 1.40 -5.56
C TYR A 72 9.26 2.01 -6.21
N LEU A 73 10.41 1.95 -5.54
CA LEU A 73 11.69 2.38 -6.12
C LEU A 73 12.04 1.52 -7.33
N LEU A 74 11.89 0.20 -7.24
CA LEU A 74 12.09 -0.71 -8.36
C LEU A 74 11.09 -0.45 -9.49
N LEU A 75 9.83 -0.10 -9.20
CA LEU A 75 8.88 0.32 -10.23
C LEU A 75 9.35 1.59 -10.95
N VAL A 76 9.80 2.61 -10.20
CA VAL A 76 10.32 3.86 -10.76
C VAL A 76 11.59 3.62 -11.57
N LEU A 77 12.50 2.79 -11.07
CA LEU A 77 13.73 2.44 -11.76
C LEU A 77 13.49 1.54 -12.99
N ARG A 78 12.44 0.68 -12.97
CA ARG A 78 12.01 -0.13 -14.12
C ARG A 78 11.13 0.63 -15.11
N ALA A 79 10.58 1.79 -14.74
CA ALA A 79 9.93 2.71 -15.67
C ALA A 79 11.01 3.40 -16.52
N ASP A 80 11.79 2.57 -17.22
CA ASP A 80 12.71 2.93 -18.28
C ASP A 80 11.88 2.99 -19.57
N SER A 81 11.97 4.11 -20.28
CA SER A 81 11.37 4.26 -21.61
C SER A 81 12.50 4.19 -22.64
N GLN A 82 12.55 3.08 -23.37
CA GLN A 82 13.41 2.90 -24.55
C GLN A 82 14.93 2.86 -24.32
N GLY A 83 15.40 2.43 -23.14
CA GLY A 83 16.82 2.16 -22.89
C GLY A 83 17.57 3.29 -22.22
N GLU A 84 16.84 4.29 -21.69
CA GLU A 84 17.36 5.34 -20.83
C GLU A 84 16.58 5.30 -19.51
N GLY A 85 17.22 4.73 -18.49
CA GLY A 85 16.63 4.43 -17.18
C GLY A 85 15.84 5.57 -16.55
N GLY A 86 14.82 5.23 -15.76
CA GLY A 86 13.78 6.13 -15.24
C GLY A 86 14.22 7.42 -14.52
N ILE A 87 15.51 7.63 -14.25
CA ILE A 87 16.05 8.91 -13.76
C ILE A 87 16.27 9.95 -14.88
N LEU A 88 16.57 9.50 -16.11
CA LEU A 88 16.75 10.38 -17.28
C LEU A 88 15.43 11.00 -17.73
N VAL A 89 14.33 10.25 -17.67
CA VAL A 89 12.98 10.76 -17.96
C VAL A 89 12.56 11.84 -16.95
N LEU A 90 12.87 11.66 -15.66
CA LEU A 90 12.61 12.68 -14.63
C LEU A 90 13.49 13.93 -14.80
N ALA A 91 14.75 13.77 -15.22
CA ALA A 91 15.63 14.89 -15.54
C ALA A 91 15.13 15.68 -16.76
N HIS A 92 14.64 14.98 -17.80
CA HIS A 92 14.10 15.61 -19.00
C HIS A 92 12.77 16.33 -18.74
N LEU A 93 11.93 15.85 -17.81
CA LEU A 93 10.69 16.55 -17.43
C LEU A 93 10.95 17.78 -16.54
N ALA A 94 12.04 17.77 -15.76
CA ALA A 94 12.42 18.88 -14.89
C ALA A 94 13.15 20.02 -15.63
N ILE A 95 13.75 19.72 -16.78
CA ILE A 95 14.35 20.72 -17.66
C ILE A 95 13.32 21.05 -18.75
N PRO A 96 12.71 22.25 -18.75
CA PRO A 96 11.77 22.61 -19.80
C PRO A 96 12.53 22.71 -21.13
N ASP A 97 12.19 21.84 -22.07
CA ASP A 97 12.68 21.93 -23.44
C ASP A 97 12.16 23.25 -24.05
N LYS A 98 13.09 24.09 -24.52
CA LYS A 98 12.81 25.35 -25.21
C LYS A 98 12.27 25.13 -26.62
#